data_AF-A0A661GJ44-F1
#
_entry.id   AF-A0A661GJ44-F1
#
_cell.length_a   1.000
_cell.length_b   1.000
_cell.length_c   1.000
_cell.angle_alpha   90.00
_cell.angle_beta   90.00
_cell.angle_gamma   90.00
#
_symmetry.space_group_name_H-M   'P 1'
#
loop_
_entity.id
_entity.type
_entity.pdbx_description
1 polymer ?
#
loop_
_entity_poly.entity_id
_entity_poly.type
_entity_poly.pdbx_seq_one_letter_code
_entity_poly.pdbx_strand_id
1 'polypeptide(L)'
;MNASHIPDEPGYSRQLHLPIFPAEGLPLGDQCSVVEREGTVWYFHYDMPVFSHPVEDQASFRMFTSSLCDQGLCRLVEIERTFFVSAISVKRALKQFREEGIQSFFVEKKKKERKPRVFDEATCERVQALLDSGLSPREIEDQTGIPADTTRRAILKGRLHRSKKKVEQLEAATIPAKSERSALD
;
A
#
# COMPACT_ATOMS: atom_id res chain seq x y z
N MET A 1 -36.43 -35.38 -48.18
CA MET A 1 -35.74 -36.09 -47.08
C MET A 1 -34.53 -35.24 -46.71
N ASN A 2 -34.35 -34.66 -45.52
CA ASN A 2 -35.08 -34.71 -44.25
C ASN A 2 -34.87 -33.33 -43.59
N ALA A 3 -35.95 -32.68 -43.14
CA ALA A 3 -35.85 -31.58 -42.20
C ALA A 3 -35.63 -32.20 -40.82
N SER A 4 -34.46 -31.96 -40.23
CA SER A 4 -34.17 -32.30 -38.84
C SER A 4 -35.07 -31.47 -37.93
N HIS A 5 -36.15 -32.08 -37.44
CA HIS A 5 -36.99 -31.56 -36.38
C HIS A 5 -36.15 -31.49 -35.09
N ILE A 6 -35.77 -30.27 -34.71
CA ILE A 6 -35.19 -29.99 -33.40
C ILE A 6 -36.36 -30.03 -32.41
N PRO A 7 -36.37 -30.94 -31.42
CA PRO A 7 -37.45 -30.96 -30.45
C PRO A 7 -37.39 -29.68 -29.60
N ASP A 8 -38.54 -29.05 -29.37
CA ASP A 8 -38.68 -27.93 -28.44
C ASP A 8 -38.22 -28.37 -27.04
N GLU A 9 -37.16 -27.72 -26.54
CA GLU A 9 -36.67 -27.90 -25.17
C GLU A 9 -37.80 -27.61 -24.17
N PRO A 10 -38.11 -28.52 -23.22
CA PRO A 10 -39.17 -28.29 -22.25
C PRO A 10 -38.83 -27.03 -21.46
N GLY A 11 -39.74 -26.06 -21.48
CA GLY A 11 -39.56 -24.78 -20.78
C GLY A 11 -39.21 -25.02 -19.33
N TYR A 12 -37.95 -24.75 -18.97
CA TYR A 12 -37.48 -24.84 -17.59
C TYR A 12 -38.31 -23.88 -16.74
N SER A 13 -39.19 -24.45 -15.91
CA SER A 13 -39.86 -23.75 -14.83
C SER A 13 -38.79 -23.05 -14.00
N ARG A 14 -38.82 -21.71 -13.90
CA ARG A 14 -37.96 -21.00 -12.95
C ARG A 14 -38.28 -21.51 -11.55
N GLN A 15 -37.36 -22.26 -10.96
CA GLN A 15 -37.46 -22.63 -9.56
C GLN A 15 -37.32 -21.34 -8.73
N LEU A 16 -38.35 -21.02 -7.93
CA LEU A 16 -38.28 -19.93 -6.97
C LEU A 16 -37.41 -20.41 -5.81
N HIS A 17 -36.17 -19.91 -5.73
CA HIS A 17 -35.31 -20.11 -4.57
C HIS A 17 -35.81 -19.19 -3.46
N LEU A 18 -36.28 -19.78 -2.35
CA LEU A 18 -36.58 -19.02 -1.14
C LEU A 18 -35.26 -18.81 -0.39
N PRO A 19 -34.87 -17.57 -0.06
CA PRO A 19 -33.64 -17.34 0.67
C PRO A 19 -33.80 -17.78 2.13
N ILE A 20 -33.34 -19.01 2.41
CA ILE A 20 -33.16 -19.51 3.77
C ILE A 20 -31.75 -19.15 4.17
N PHE A 21 -31.62 -18.23 5.13
CA PHE A 21 -30.34 -17.85 5.71
C PHE A 21 -30.14 -18.55 7.06
N PRO A 22 -28.89 -18.79 7.49
CA PRO A 22 -28.62 -19.14 8.87
C PRO A 22 -29.25 -18.08 9.80
N ALA A 23 -29.90 -18.51 10.89
CA ALA A 23 -30.62 -17.60 11.81
C ALA A 23 -29.73 -16.48 12.40
N GLU A 24 -28.42 -16.70 12.42
CA GLU A 24 -27.39 -15.80 12.95
C GLU A 24 -26.70 -14.96 11.87
N GLY A 25 -27.08 -15.14 10.60
CA GLY A 25 -26.43 -14.51 9.45
C GLY A 25 -26.87 -13.08 9.22
N LEU A 26 -25.90 -12.20 8.99
CA LEU A 26 -26.15 -10.87 8.45
C LEU A 26 -26.38 -11.00 6.93
N PRO A 27 -27.48 -10.44 6.40
CA PRO A 27 -27.71 -10.42 4.96
C PRO A 27 -26.58 -9.70 4.22
N LEU A 28 -26.14 -10.29 3.12
CA LEU A 28 -25.21 -9.72 2.17
C LEU A 28 -25.87 -9.73 0.78
N GLY A 29 -26.88 -8.87 0.62
CA GLY A 29 -27.77 -8.91 -0.53
C GLY A 29 -28.87 -9.96 -0.38
N ASP A 30 -29.48 -10.33 -1.51
CA ASP A 30 -30.69 -11.16 -1.52
C ASP A 30 -30.39 -12.67 -1.52
N GLN A 31 -29.16 -13.05 -1.89
CA GLN A 31 -28.77 -14.45 -2.10
C GLN A 31 -27.62 -14.89 -1.20
N CYS A 32 -26.94 -13.95 -0.54
CA CYS A 32 -25.82 -14.26 0.32
C CYS A 32 -26.05 -13.77 1.74
N SER A 33 -25.41 -14.46 2.69
CA SER A 33 -25.32 -14.03 4.09
C SER A 33 -23.93 -14.28 4.63
N VAL A 34 -23.59 -13.59 5.71
CA VAL A 34 -22.30 -13.72 6.39
C VAL A 34 -22.51 -13.99 7.87
N VAL A 35 -21.72 -14.90 8.43
CA VAL A 35 -21.68 -15.20 9.86
C VAL A 35 -20.24 -15.15 10.33
N GLU A 36 -19.96 -14.46 11.42
CA GLU A 36 -18.66 -14.53 12.09
C GLU A 36 -18.73 -15.58 13.21
N ARG A 37 -17.81 -16.55 13.19
CA ARG A 37 -17.68 -17.60 14.21
C ARG A 37 -16.20 -17.80 14.53
N GLU A 38 -15.85 -17.70 15.81
CA GLU A 38 -14.50 -18.04 16.30
C GLU A 38 -13.37 -17.31 15.54
N GLY A 39 -13.57 -16.03 15.19
CA GLY A 39 -12.59 -15.23 14.43
C GLY A 39 -12.48 -15.60 12.95
N THR A 40 -13.44 -16.37 12.44
CA THR A 40 -13.57 -16.72 11.02
C THR A 40 -14.87 -16.16 10.46
N VAL A 41 -14.78 -15.49 9.32
CA VAL A 41 -15.94 -15.01 8.56
C VAL A 41 -16.36 -16.10 7.58
N TRP A 42 -17.62 -16.51 7.66
CA TRP A 42 -18.24 -17.52 6.80
C TRP A 42 -19.26 -16.88 5.87
N TYR A 43 -19.17 -17.19 4.59
CA TYR A 43 -20.10 -16.72 3.56
C TYR A 43 -20.98 -17.87 3.11
N PHE A 44 -22.28 -17.60 3.07
CA PHE A 44 -23.28 -18.55 2.63
C PHE A 44 -23.98 -18.01 1.39
N HIS A 45 -24.19 -18.86 0.39
CA HIS A 45 -25.15 -18.62 -0.67
C HIS A 45 -26.40 -19.42 -0.31
N TYR A 46 -27.47 -18.71 0.04
CA TYR A 46 -28.59 -19.26 0.81
C TYR A 46 -28.10 -19.92 2.11
N ASP A 47 -28.32 -21.22 2.28
CA ASP A 47 -27.92 -22.03 3.43
C ASP A 47 -26.59 -22.77 3.23
N MET A 48 -26.02 -22.71 2.03
CA MET A 48 -24.80 -23.44 1.67
C MET A 48 -23.55 -22.60 1.94
N PRO A 49 -22.59 -23.09 2.76
CA PRO A 49 -21.31 -22.41 2.95
C PRO A 49 -20.49 -22.47 1.67
N VAL A 50 -20.07 -21.31 1.17
CA VAL A 50 -19.33 -21.20 -0.10
C VAL A 50 -17.89 -20.74 0.10
N PHE A 51 -17.59 -20.04 1.18
CA PHE A 51 -16.24 -19.56 1.48
C PHE A 51 -16.08 -19.19 2.95
N SER A 52 -14.85 -19.22 3.44
CA SER A 52 -14.50 -18.66 4.74
C SER A 52 -13.07 -18.13 4.76
N HIS A 53 -12.82 -17.16 5.63
CA HIS A 53 -11.48 -16.65 5.90
C HIS A 53 -11.35 -16.10 7.34
N PRO A 54 -10.14 -16.04 7.90
CA PRO A 54 -9.91 -15.34 9.17
C PRO A 54 -10.31 -13.86 9.08
N VAL A 55 -10.85 -13.28 10.15
CA VAL A 55 -11.26 -11.85 10.19
C VAL A 55 -10.11 -10.91 9.79
N GLU A 56 -8.87 -11.25 10.14
CA GLU A 56 -7.68 -10.47 9.83
C GLU A 56 -7.20 -10.62 8.37
N ASP A 57 -7.70 -11.60 7.63
CA ASP A 57 -7.31 -11.84 6.24
C ASP A 57 -8.03 -10.91 5.27
N GLN A 58 -7.50 -9.69 5.19
CA GLN A 58 -7.97 -8.65 4.29
C GLN A 58 -7.79 -9.00 2.80
N ALA A 59 -6.84 -9.88 2.46
CA ALA A 59 -6.62 -10.28 1.08
C ALA A 59 -7.76 -11.17 0.60
N SER A 60 -8.09 -12.21 1.38
CA SER A 60 -9.22 -13.09 1.11
C SER A 60 -10.55 -12.37 1.16
N PHE A 61 -10.76 -11.48 2.14
CA PHE A 61 -11.95 -10.62 2.22
C PHE A 61 -12.16 -9.84 0.91
N ARG A 62 -11.15 -9.09 0.47
CA ARG A 62 -11.23 -8.24 -0.73
C ARG A 62 -11.41 -9.08 -1.99
N MET A 63 -10.74 -10.22 -2.07
CA MET A 63 -10.84 -11.14 -3.20
C MET A 63 -12.26 -11.68 -3.33
N PHE A 64 -12.80 -12.27 -2.27
CA PHE A 64 -14.08 -12.96 -2.32
C PHE A 64 -15.27 -11.99 -2.47
N THR A 65 -15.27 -10.89 -1.73
CA THR A 65 -16.32 -9.86 -1.89
C THR A 65 -16.30 -9.24 -3.30
N SER A 66 -15.12 -9.12 -3.92
CA SER A 66 -15.03 -8.70 -5.32
C SER A 66 -15.60 -9.75 -6.28
N SER A 67 -15.38 -11.05 -6.05
CA SER A 67 -15.95 -12.09 -6.90
C SER A 67 -17.48 -12.14 -6.81
N LEU A 68 -18.05 -11.94 -5.61
CA LEU A 68 -19.50 -11.83 -5.42
C LEU A 68 -20.10 -10.67 -6.22
N CYS A 69 -19.44 -9.51 -6.20
CA CYS A 69 -19.85 -8.37 -7.01
C CYS A 69 -19.71 -8.61 -8.50
N ASP A 70 -18.65 -9.28 -8.94
CA ASP A 70 -18.41 -9.57 -10.34
C ASP A 70 -19.45 -10.54 -10.91
N GLN A 71 -19.86 -11.53 -10.12
CA GLN A 71 -20.91 -12.49 -10.45
C GLN A 71 -22.34 -11.92 -10.33
N GLY A 72 -22.48 -10.69 -9.81
CA GLY A 72 -23.77 -10.05 -9.59
C GLY A 72 -24.57 -10.61 -8.41
N LEU A 73 -23.94 -11.38 -7.53
CA LEU A 73 -24.56 -11.94 -6.31
C LEU A 73 -24.74 -10.88 -5.22
N CYS A 74 -23.85 -9.87 -5.19
CA CYS A 74 -23.91 -8.77 -4.24
C CYS A 74 -23.60 -7.43 -4.91
N ARG A 75 -24.16 -6.33 -4.39
CA ARG A 75 -23.86 -4.96 -4.78
C ARG A 75 -22.79 -4.36 -3.88
N LEU A 76 -22.01 -3.41 -4.41
CA LEU A 76 -20.97 -2.69 -3.66
C LEU A 76 -21.51 -2.06 -2.35
N VAL A 77 -22.73 -1.51 -2.41
CA VAL A 77 -23.40 -0.86 -1.26
C VAL A 77 -23.76 -1.88 -0.17
N GLU A 78 -24.04 -3.13 -0.54
CA GLU A 78 -24.33 -4.19 0.42
C GLU A 78 -23.05 -4.54 1.20
N ILE A 79 -21.92 -4.68 0.52
CA ILE A 79 -20.62 -4.92 1.18
C ILE A 79 -20.25 -3.76 2.12
N GLU A 80 -20.42 -2.52 1.67
CA GLU A 80 -20.15 -1.33 2.49
C GLU A 80 -20.99 -1.32 3.78
N ARG A 81 -22.30 -1.62 3.66
CA ARG A 81 -23.21 -1.62 4.81
C ARG A 81 -22.97 -2.79 5.77
N THR A 82 -22.67 -3.98 5.24
CA THR A 82 -22.48 -5.18 6.06
C THR A 82 -21.13 -5.18 6.77
N PHE A 83 -20.06 -4.72 6.12
CA PHE A 83 -18.70 -4.78 6.67
C PHE A 83 -18.14 -3.43 7.13
N PHE A 84 -18.93 -2.35 7.04
CA PHE A 84 -18.54 -0.99 7.43
C PHE A 84 -17.23 -0.51 6.75
N VAL A 85 -17.06 -0.90 5.48
CA VAL A 85 -15.90 -0.52 4.66
C VAL A 85 -16.25 0.59 3.68
N SER A 86 -15.31 1.47 3.38
CA SER A 86 -15.57 2.56 2.42
C SER A 86 -15.88 2.04 1.01
N ALA A 87 -16.89 2.61 0.34
CA ALA A 87 -17.24 2.31 -1.05
C ALA A 87 -16.04 2.39 -2.02
N ILE A 88 -15.12 3.35 -1.79
CA ILE A 88 -13.91 3.54 -2.60
C ILE A 88 -13.00 2.31 -2.51
N SER A 89 -12.84 1.73 -1.32
CA SER A 89 -12.02 0.53 -1.11
C SER A 89 -12.59 -0.66 -1.88
N VAL A 90 -13.90 -0.89 -1.75
CA VAL A 90 -14.59 -2.00 -2.45
C VAL A 90 -14.49 -1.82 -3.97
N LYS A 91 -14.73 -0.60 -4.48
CA LYS A 91 -14.60 -0.31 -5.92
C LYS A 91 -13.19 -0.56 -6.45
N ARG A 92 -12.15 -0.22 -5.68
CA ARG A 92 -10.76 -0.50 -6.06
C ARG A 92 -10.45 -1.99 -6.06
N ALA A 93 -10.96 -2.73 -5.07
CA ALA A 93 -10.80 -4.19 -5.03
C ALA A 93 -11.49 -4.85 -6.23
N LEU A 94 -12.73 -4.47 -6.54
CA LEU A 94 -13.45 -5.00 -7.72
C LEU A 94 -12.71 -4.69 -9.03
N LYS A 95 -12.18 -3.48 -9.18
CA LYS A 95 -11.35 -3.13 -10.33
C LYS A 95 -10.12 -4.02 -10.43
N GLN A 96 -9.39 -4.19 -9.32
CA GLN A 96 -8.23 -5.08 -9.24
C GLN A 96 -8.60 -6.53 -9.61
N PHE A 97 -9.72 -7.04 -9.13
CA PHE A 97 -10.21 -8.39 -9.46
C PHE A 97 -10.43 -8.57 -10.95
N ARG A 98 -11.06 -7.59 -11.62
CA ARG A 98 -11.37 -7.64 -13.06
C ARG A 98 -10.14 -7.50 -13.95
N GLU A 99 -9.19 -6.64 -13.57
CA GLU A 99 -8.04 -6.31 -14.41
C GLU A 99 -6.83 -7.23 -14.16
N GLU A 100 -6.58 -7.59 -12.90
CA GLU A 100 -5.36 -8.29 -12.48
C GLU A 100 -5.65 -9.73 -12.00
N GLY A 101 -6.93 -10.10 -11.82
CA GLY A 101 -7.35 -11.43 -11.40
C GLY A 101 -7.11 -11.74 -9.91
N ILE A 102 -7.44 -12.97 -9.51
CA ILE A 102 -7.43 -13.43 -8.11
C ILE A 102 -6.02 -13.36 -7.50
N GLN A 103 -4.99 -13.74 -8.26
CA GLN A 103 -3.62 -13.82 -7.75
C GLN A 103 -3.09 -12.46 -7.27
N SER A 104 -3.58 -11.36 -7.85
CA SER A 104 -3.16 -10.01 -7.51
C SER A 104 -3.40 -9.61 -6.04
N PHE A 105 -4.35 -10.25 -5.36
CA PHE A 105 -4.64 -9.97 -3.95
C PHE A 105 -3.58 -10.54 -2.99
N PHE A 106 -2.87 -11.57 -3.42
CA PHE A 106 -1.93 -12.33 -2.59
C PHE A 106 -0.46 -12.04 -2.94
N VAL A 107 -0.20 -11.13 -3.89
CA VAL A 107 1.15 -10.67 -4.17
C VAL A 107 1.60 -9.67 -3.11
N GLU A 108 2.72 -9.98 -2.45
CA GLU A 108 3.40 -9.03 -1.58
C GLU A 108 3.84 -7.81 -2.40
N LYS A 109 3.15 -6.69 -2.22
CA LYS A 109 3.57 -5.43 -2.83
C LYS A 109 4.86 -4.99 -2.16
N LYS A 110 5.98 -5.07 -2.88
CA LYS A 110 7.24 -4.44 -2.47
C LYS A 110 6.94 -3.01 -2.04
N LYS A 111 7.21 -2.68 -0.77
CA LYS A 111 7.06 -1.32 -0.25
C LYS A 111 7.91 -0.43 -1.16
N LYS A 112 7.26 0.37 -2.03
CA LYS A 112 7.99 1.37 -2.81
C LYS A 112 8.72 2.23 -1.80
N GLU A 113 10.04 2.22 -1.84
CA GLU A 113 10.85 3.09 -0.99
C GLU A 113 10.36 4.51 -1.21
N ARG A 114 9.88 5.15 -0.12
CA ARG A 114 9.38 6.52 -0.19
C ARG A 114 10.57 7.41 -0.51
N LYS A 115 10.67 7.84 -1.78
CA LYS A 115 11.64 8.85 -2.18
C LYS A 115 11.38 10.12 -1.34
N PRO A 116 12.40 10.68 -0.66
CA PRO A 116 12.25 11.89 0.12
C PRO A 116 11.85 13.05 -0.80
N ARG A 117 10.80 13.79 -0.44
CA ARG A 117 10.27 14.91 -1.24
C ARG A 117 11.25 16.08 -1.41
N VAL A 118 12.19 16.25 -0.47
CA VAL A 118 13.05 17.45 -0.37
C VAL A 118 14.42 17.28 -1.03
N PHE A 119 14.88 16.05 -1.19
CA PHE A 119 16.19 15.75 -1.79
C PHE A 119 15.98 14.79 -2.97
N ASP A 120 15.46 15.36 -4.05
CA ASP A 120 15.61 14.78 -5.38
C ASP A 120 17.05 15.00 -5.89
N GLU A 121 17.39 14.40 -7.03
CA GLU A 121 18.75 14.44 -7.57
C GLU A 121 19.23 15.89 -7.78
N ALA A 122 18.39 16.72 -8.39
CA ALA A 122 18.69 18.12 -8.67
C ALA A 122 18.90 18.95 -7.38
N THR A 123 18.09 18.71 -6.34
CA THR A 123 18.25 19.41 -5.06
C THR A 123 19.50 18.93 -4.33
N CYS A 124 19.85 17.64 -4.41
CA CYS A 124 21.11 17.13 -3.88
C CYS A 124 22.32 17.82 -4.53
N GLU A 125 22.37 17.86 -5.87
CA GLU A 125 23.48 18.50 -6.60
C GLU A 125 23.64 19.99 -6.24
N ARG A 126 22.52 20.73 -6.23
CA ARG A 126 22.53 22.16 -5.88
C ARG A 126 23.02 22.40 -4.46
N VAL A 127 22.51 21.64 -3.49
CA VAL A 127 22.94 21.80 -2.09
C VAL A 127 24.37 21.31 -1.88
N GLN A 128 24.82 20.27 -2.59
CA GLN A 128 26.20 19.79 -2.54
C GLN A 128 27.17 20.85 -3.07
N ALA A 129 26.86 21.51 -4.19
CA ALA A 129 27.69 22.60 -4.73
C ALA A 129 27.84 23.76 -3.74
N LEU A 130 26.76 24.14 -3.03
CA LEU A 130 26.81 25.17 -1.99
C LEU A 130 27.66 24.72 -0.80
N LEU A 131 27.51 23.47 -0.35
CA LEU A 131 28.37 22.89 0.69
C LEU A 131 29.84 22.92 0.25
N ASP A 132 30.15 22.47 -0.96
CA ASP A 132 31.52 22.39 -1.49
C ASP A 132 32.18 23.77 -1.63
N SER A 133 31.40 24.81 -1.95
CA SER A 133 31.87 26.20 -1.94
C SER A 133 32.16 26.75 -0.54
N GLY A 134 31.77 26.03 0.52
CA GLY A 134 32.11 26.31 1.91
C GLY A 134 30.95 26.86 2.74
N LEU A 135 29.74 26.97 2.18
CA LEU A 135 28.59 27.51 2.92
C LEU A 135 28.17 26.58 4.05
N SER A 136 27.79 27.18 5.16
CA SER A 136 27.19 26.49 6.30
C SER A 136 25.73 26.11 6.00
N PRO A 137 25.18 25.09 6.68
CA PRO A 137 23.79 24.71 6.53
C PRO A 137 22.78 25.84 6.77
N ARG A 138 23.12 26.89 7.54
CA ARG A 138 22.26 28.06 7.76
C ARG A 138 22.27 29.00 6.55
N GLU A 139 23.43 29.27 5.97
CA GLU A 139 23.53 30.11 4.76
C GLU A 139 22.86 29.41 3.55
N ILE A 140 22.92 28.08 3.50
CA ILE A 140 22.19 27.28 2.50
C ILE A 140 20.68 27.41 2.69
N GLU A 141 20.20 27.44 3.93
CA GLU A 141 18.78 27.66 4.23
C GLU A 141 18.32 29.02 3.73
N ASP A 142 19.10 30.07 3.99
CA ASP A 142 18.80 31.43 3.52
C ASP A 142 18.72 31.54 1.99
N GLN A 143 19.55 30.78 1.25
CA GLN A 143 19.58 30.79 -0.21
C GLN A 143 18.57 29.87 -0.89
N THR A 144 18.27 28.71 -0.28
CA THR A 144 17.49 27.65 -0.93
C THR A 144 16.10 27.46 -0.33
N GLY A 145 15.85 28.02 0.86
CA GLY A 145 14.65 27.78 1.66
C GLY A 145 14.59 26.37 2.27
N ILE A 146 15.65 25.56 2.14
CA ILE A 146 15.71 24.21 2.71
C ILE A 146 16.15 24.33 4.17
N PRO A 147 15.36 23.86 5.15
CA PRO A 147 15.70 24.01 6.55
C PRO A 147 17.07 23.42 6.86
N ALA A 148 17.91 24.13 7.62
CA ALA A 148 19.27 23.69 7.93
C ALA A 148 19.30 22.31 8.61
N ASP A 149 18.26 21.96 9.38
CA ASP A 149 18.11 20.62 9.95
C ASP A 149 18.01 19.53 8.87
N THR A 150 17.27 19.79 7.79
CA THR A 150 17.13 18.86 6.66
C THR A 150 18.48 18.61 5.99
N THR A 151 19.27 19.68 5.76
CA THR A 151 20.63 19.58 5.22
C THR A 151 21.56 18.81 6.15
N ARG A 152 21.53 19.08 7.46
CA ARG A 152 22.30 18.31 8.46
C ARG A 152 21.91 16.84 8.47
N ARG A 153 20.62 16.53 8.42
CA ARG A 153 20.12 15.14 8.37
C ARG A 153 20.49 14.44 7.07
N ALA A 154 20.55 15.15 5.95
CA ALA A 154 21.03 14.60 4.68
C ALA A 154 22.52 14.26 4.73
N ILE A 155 23.34 15.11 5.38
CA ILE A 155 24.76 14.81 5.64
C ILE A 155 24.92 13.59 6.55
N LEU A 156 24.18 13.53 7.67
CA LEU A 156 24.24 12.40 8.61
C LEU A 156 23.85 11.07 7.97
N LYS A 157 22.92 11.10 7.00
CA LYS A 157 22.48 9.92 6.24
C LYS A 157 23.38 9.59 5.05
N GLY A 158 24.51 10.29 4.87
CA GLY A 158 25.46 10.07 3.79
C GLY A 158 24.99 10.49 2.40
N ARG A 159 23.87 11.23 2.29
CA ARG A 159 23.33 11.72 1.00
C ARG A 159 24.04 12.96 0.49
N LEU A 160 24.52 13.78 1.42
CA LEU A 160 25.38 14.93 1.16
C LEU A 160 26.68 14.74 1.92
N HIS A 161 27.75 15.32 1.41
CA HIS A 161 29.08 15.20 1.99
C HIS A 161 29.46 16.54 2.60
N ARG A 162 30.26 16.50 3.67
CA ARG A 162 30.86 17.72 4.19
C ARG A 162 31.90 18.24 3.19
N SER A 163 32.04 19.55 3.11
CA SER A 163 33.01 20.17 2.22
C SER A 163 34.44 19.76 2.57
N LYS A 164 35.25 19.47 1.55
CA LYS A 164 36.65 19.02 1.73
C LYS A 164 37.50 20.05 2.49
N LYS A 165 37.29 21.36 2.23
CA LYS A 165 37.95 22.45 2.96
C LYS A 165 37.71 22.37 4.48
N LYS A 166 36.52 21.96 4.91
CA LYS A 166 36.20 21.84 6.33
C LYS A 166 36.75 20.55 6.94
N VAL A 167 36.82 19.47 6.17
CA VAL A 167 37.46 18.22 6.59
C VAL A 167 38.96 18.44 6.82
N GLU A 168 39.65 19.09 5.87
CA GLU A 168 41.07 19.46 6.00
C GLU A 168 41.34 20.37 7.22
N GLN A 169 40.47 21.36 7.48
CA GLN A 169 40.61 22.24 8.65
C GLN A 169 40.39 21.52 9.98
N LEU A 170 39.48 20.53 10.02
CA LEU A 170 39.23 19.71 11.22
C LEU A 170 40.37 18.71 11.45
N GLU A 171 40.91 18.10 10.39
CA GLU A 171 42.05 17.20 10.46
C GLU A 171 43.34 17.94 10.86
N ALA A 172 43.59 19.14 10.30
CA ALA A 172 44.72 19.99 10.68
C ALA A 172 44.65 20.48 12.13
N ALA A 173 43.45 20.67 12.69
CA ALA A 173 43.27 21.06 14.09
C ALA A 173 43.44 19.89 15.08
N THR A 174 43.45 18.63 14.62
CA THR A 174 43.54 17.44 15.48
C THR A 174 44.98 16.91 15.63
N ILE A 175 45.93 17.42 14.84
CA ILE A 175 47.36 17.10 15.00
C ILE A 175 47.95 18.05 16.06
N PRO A 176 48.46 17.56 17.22
CA PRO A 176 49.10 18.44 18.18
C PRO A 176 50.44 18.91 17.60
N ALA A 177 50.55 20.21 17.35
CA ALA A 177 51.83 20.86 17.10
C ALA A 177 52.69 20.76 18.37
N LYS A 178 53.49 19.69 18.49
CA LYS A 178 54.56 19.61 19.47
C LYS A 178 55.69 20.53 19.00
N SER A 179 55.48 21.82 19.29
CA SER A 179 56.45 22.90 19.12
C SER A 179 57.65 22.67 20.05
N GLU A 180 58.82 22.91 19.47
CA GLU A 180 60.15 22.94 20.06
C GLU A 180 60.25 23.86 21.28
N ARG A 181 60.95 23.39 22.32
CA ARG A 181 61.77 24.10 23.33
C ARG A 181 62.62 22.99 23.97
N SER A 182 63.95 23.01 24.08
CA SER A 182 64.96 24.05 23.94
C SER A 182 66.31 23.34 23.93
N ALA A 183 67.24 23.79 23.09
CA ALA A 183 68.66 23.54 23.26
C ALA A 183 69.24 24.61 24.22
N LEU A 184 70.08 24.16 25.16
CA LEU A 184 71.18 24.82 25.87
C LEU A 184 71.18 24.48 27.38
N ASP A 185 72.36 24.04 27.81
CA ASP A 185 72.87 23.62 29.14
C ASP A 185 72.37 22.32 29.78
#